data_AF-A0ABD5MZR7-F1
#
_entry.id   AF-A0ABD5MZR7-F1
#
_cell.length_a   1.000
_cell.length_b   1.000
_cell.length_c   1.000
_cell.angle_alpha   90.00
_cell.angle_beta   90.00
_cell.angle_gamma   90.00
#
_symmetry.space_group_name_H-M   'P 1'
#
loop_
_entity.id
_entity.type
_entity.pdbx_description
1 polymer ?
#
loop_
_entity_poly.entity_id
_entity_poly.type
_entity_poly.pdbx_seq_one_letter_code
_entity_poly.pdbx_strand_id
1 'polypeptide(L)'
;MKWIVTILIVLTCFLCVSAEESILDKQLEIRQANLDTLTKTLEVGMDATIAYVEEIGGDASELESKKAAFLAKRETLRDASNHEILNAGVNELNEQLKSFNQLADSIVKGNPDGVPATWLLQVLAALKENEGPINDLKDEYWSIKQTNVLEIYDEQLAGINELADLIEASGWDMDQIDAKVSKLEELKTDLTDALDSKVELQVVAVQVKILGTATELVNVGAPGLVWAYSADIIQFWINVATAALDSIDKIITELDNQGLPTGDLREIHTGALGHLEDLEDAYDEKDVLKAQEALEDLEQDWIDFVQELNSLKPKVDAAYQQKLESVITALQENQQQLVQDKGELQ
;
A
#
# COMPACT_ATOMS: atom_id res chain seq x y z
N MET A 1 9.52 4.64 16.40
CA MET A 1 8.34 3.81 16.73
C MET A 1 7.02 4.31 16.11
N LYS A 2 6.81 5.62 15.92
CA LYS A 2 5.65 6.16 15.16
C LYS A 2 5.73 6.03 13.64
N TRP A 3 6.88 5.65 13.09
CA TRP A 3 7.14 5.60 11.65
C TRP A 3 6.87 4.22 11.01
N ILE A 4 6.72 3.17 11.82
CA ILE A 4 6.46 1.80 11.32
C ILE A 4 4.97 1.60 11.01
N VAL A 5 4.09 2.34 11.69
CA VAL A 5 2.64 2.36 11.40
C VAL A 5 2.32 3.17 10.14
N THR A 6 3.16 4.16 9.81
CA THR A 6 3.00 4.97 8.58
C THR A 6 3.45 4.23 7.33
N ILE A 7 4.42 3.32 7.43
CA ILE A 7 4.85 2.47 6.30
C ILE A 7 3.84 1.35 6.01
N LEU A 8 3.01 0.98 7.00
CA LEU A 8 1.91 0.03 6.82
C LEU A 8 0.73 0.59 6.00
N ILE A 9 0.65 1.92 5.85
CA ILE A 9 -0.45 2.62 5.15
C ILE A 9 -0.07 2.98 3.70
N VAL A 10 1.23 3.07 3.38
CA VAL A 10 1.67 3.54 2.06
C VAL A 10 1.79 2.41 1.02
N LEU A 11 1.95 1.15 1.42
CA LEU A 11 1.97 0.03 0.45
C LEU A 11 0.58 -0.50 0.06
N THR A 12 -0.48 -0.03 0.72
CA THR A 12 -1.89 -0.30 0.37
C THR A 12 -2.43 0.63 -0.73
N CYS A 13 -1.78 1.76 -1.00
CA CYS A 13 -2.38 2.84 -1.81
C CYS A 13 -2.46 2.61 -3.33
N PHE A 14 -2.28 1.40 -3.85
CA PHE A 14 -2.45 1.14 -5.30
C PHE A 14 -3.34 -0.04 -5.67
N LEU A 15 -4.05 -0.65 -4.71
CA LEU A 15 -5.03 -1.70 -5.00
C LEU A 15 -6.44 -1.25 -4.61
N CYS A 16 -7.16 -0.70 -5.61
CA CYS A 16 -8.61 -0.51 -5.66
C CYS A 16 -9.26 0.12 -4.41
N VAL A 17 -9.67 1.39 -4.55
CA VAL A 17 -10.41 2.20 -3.56
C VAL A 17 -11.60 1.49 -2.88
N SER A 18 -12.19 0.45 -3.49
CA SER A 18 -13.25 -0.37 -2.88
C SER A 18 -12.78 -1.47 -1.91
N ALA A 19 -11.55 -1.98 -2.07
CA ALA A 19 -10.99 -3.00 -1.19
C ALA A 19 -10.49 -2.39 0.15
N GLU A 20 -9.97 -1.15 0.10
CA GLU A 20 -9.54 -0.44 1.31
C GLU A 20 -10.69 -0.20 2.30
N GLU A 21 -11.87 0.18 1.81
CA GLU A 21 -13.04 0.43 2.67
C GLU A 21 -13.51 -0.87 3.36
N SER A 22 -13.57 -1.98 2.62
CA SER A 22 -13.96 -3.28 3.19
C SER A 22 -12.96 -3.82 4.22
N ILE A 23 -11.66 -3.64 3.98
CA ILE A 23 -10.61 -4.06 4.94
C ILE A 23 -10.71 -3.24 6.24
N LEU A 24 -10.92 -1.93 6.14
CA LEU A 24 -11.05 -1.06 7.31
C LEU A 24 -12.29 -1.41 8.14
N ASP A 25 -13.42 -1.69 7.49
CA ASP A 25 -14.65 -2.12 8.17
C ASP A 25 -14.43 -3.44 8.94
N LYS A 26 -13.84 -4.45 8.29
CA LYS A 26 -13.50 -5.73 8.93
C LYS A 26 -12.57 -5.55 10.14
N GLN A 27 -11.57 -4.66 10.03
CA GLN A 27 -10.68 -4.33 11.16
C GLN A 27 -11.43 -3.60 12.28
N LEU A 28 -12.40 -2.76 11.96
CA LEU A 28 -13.20 -2.03 12.94
C LEU A 28 -14.03 -2.99 13.79
N GLU A 29 -14.69 -3.97 13.16
CA GLU A 29 -15.46 -5.02 13.83
C GLU A 29 -14.61 -5.83 14.82
N ILE A 30 -13.40 -6.24 14.42
CA ILE A 30 -12.46 -6.95 15.32
C ILE A 30 -12.17 -6.12 16.57
N ARG A 31 -11.96 -4.81 16.39
CA ARG A 31 -11.62 -3.90 17.49
C ARG A 31 -12.81 -3.63 18.41
N GLN A 32 -14.03 -3.55 17.87
CA GLN A 32 -15.26 -3.44 18.64
C GLN A 32 -15.49 -4.69 19.50
N ALA A 33 -15.35 -5.89 18.92
CA ALA A 33 -15.49 -7.15 19.66
C ALA A 33 -14.45 -7.30 20.79
N ASN A 34 -13.20 -6.87 20.56
CA ASN A 34 -12.19 -6.83 21.61
C ASN A 34 -12.54 -5.83 22.72
N LEU A 35 -13.08 -4.66 22.34
CA LEU A 35 -13.51 -3.64 23.30
C LEU A 35 -14.62 -4.17 24.21
N ASP A 36 -15.59 -4.90 23.69
CA ASP A 36 -16.67 -5.51 24.48
C ASP A 36 -16.11 -6.50 25.50
N THR A 37 -15.16 -7.35 25.10
CA THR A 37 -14.48 -8.29 26.00
C THR A 37 -13.74 -7.57 27.15
N LEU A 38 -12.96 -6.54 26.80
CA LEU A 38 -12.17 -5.78 27.78
C LEU A 38 -13.07 -5.01 28.74
N THR A 39 -14.06 -4.30 28.21
CA THR A 39 -14.97 -3.47 29.02
C THR A 39 -15.87 -4.32 29.92
N LYS A 40 -16.26 -5.53 29.51
CA LYS A 40 -16.98 -6.46 30.40
C LYS A 40 -16.13 -6.92 31.58
N THR A 41 -14.85 -7.22 31.34
CA THR A 41 -13.89 -7.57 32.41
C THR A 41 -13.75 -6.42 33.41
N LEU A 42 -13.67 -5.19 32.90
CA LEU A 42 -13.59 -3.98 33.73
C LEU A 42 -14.87 -3.71 34.51
N GLU A 43 -16.04 -3.90 33.91
CA GLU A 43 -17.35 -3.77 34.56
C GLU A 43 -17.45 -4.67 35.80
N VAL A 44 -17.09 -5.94 35.68
CA VAL A 44 -17.08 -6.89 36.81
C VAL A 44 -16.13 -6.43 37.93
N GLY A 45 -14.96 -5.90 37.55
CA GLY A 45 -14.01 -5.34 38.53
C GLY A 45 -14.54 -4.09 39.23
N MET A 46 -15.27 -3.22 38.51
CA MET A 46 -15.93 -2.05 39.08
C MET A 46 -17.03 -2.46 40.07
N ASP A 47 -17.84 -3.47 39.73
CA ASP A 47 -18.89 -4.00 40.61
C ASP A 47 -18.32 -4.54 41.92
N ALA A 48 -17.28 -5.37 41.83
CA ALA A 48 -16.62 -5.92 43.01
C ALA A 48 -15.98 -4.81 43.88
N THR A 49 -15.46 -3.77 43.24
CA THR A 49 -14.88 -2.62 43.94
C THR A 49 -15.95 -1.82 44.68
N ILE A 50 -17.11 -1.58 44.06
CA ILE A 50 -18.25 -0.91 44.69
C ILE A 50 -18.72 -1.72 45.91
N ALA A 51 -18.95 -3.02 45.73
CA ALA A 51 -19.35 -3.90 46.81
C ALA A 51 -18.37 -3.90 47.99
N TYR A 52 -17.06 -3.92 47.72
CA TYR A 52 -16.04 -3.83 48.76
C TYR A 52 -16.09 -2.50 49.53
N VAL A 53 -16.25 -1.39 48.81
CA VAL A 53 -16.35 -0.05 49.41
C VAL A 53 -17.57 0.04 50.33
N GLU A 54 -18.71 -0.53 49.93
CA GLU A 54 -19.91 -0.59 50.76
C GLU A 54 -19.72 -1.49 51.99
N GLU A 55 -19.03 -2.63 51.84
CA GLU A 55 -18.74 -3.56 52.93
C GLU A 55 -17.93 -2.92 54.06
N ILE A 56 -16.92 -2.09 53.71
CA ILE A 56 -16.12 -1.33 54.68
C ILE A 56 -16.83 -0.06 55.18
N GLY A 57 -18.11 0.14 54.83
CA GLY A 57 -18.91 1.29 55.24
C GLY A 57 -18.56 2.61 54.54
N GLY A 58 -17.89 2.55 53.39
CA GLY A 58 -17.61 3.72 52.55
C GLY A 58 -18.82 4.13 51.70
N ASP A 59 -18.82 5.39 51.26
CA ASP A 59 -19.81 5.90 50.30
C ASP A 59 -19.39 5.56 48.86
N ALA A 60 -20.14 4.66 48.21
CA ALA A 60 -19.88 4.23 46.85
C ALA A 60 -20.63 5.03 45.77
N SER A 61 -21.45 6.04 46.13
CA SER A 61 -22.33 6.73 45.18
C SER A 61 -21.58 7.40 44.01
N GLU A 62 -20.41 7.99 44.25
CA GLU A 62 -19.59 8.55 43.17
C GLU A 62 -18.94 7.45 42.31
N LEU A 63 -18.60 6.29 42.88
CA LEU A 63 -18.11 5.15 42.11
C LEU A 63 -19.21 4.58 41.19
N GLU A 64 -20.44 4.46 41.68
CA GLU A 64 -21.59 4.06 40.86
C GLU A 64 -21.81 5.01 39.68
N SER A 65 -21.73 6.32 39.93
CA SER A 65 -21.84 7.35 38.89
C SER A 65 -20.75 7.23 37.83
N LYS A 66 -19.49 6.99 38.24
CA LYS A 66 -18.37 6.77 37.32
C LYS A 66 -18.52 5.47 36.53
N LYS A 67 -18.99 4.39 37.16
CA LYS A 67 -19.31 3.13 36.48
C LYS A 67 -20.41 3.36 35.43
N ALA A 68 -21.49 4.07 35.78
CA ALA A 68 -22.57 4.36 34.84
C ALA A 68 -22.07 5.17 33.63
N ALA A 69 -21.20 6.17 33.85
CA ALA A 69 -20.58 6.93 32.77
C ALA A 69 -19.68 6.06 31.86
N PHE A 70 -18.91 5.13 32.46
CA PHE A 70 -18.11 4.15 31.74
C PHE A 70 -18.97 3.24 30.85
N LEU A 71 -20.05 2.69 31.41
CA LEU A 71 -20.97 1.83 30.65
C LEU A 71 -21.69 2.60 29.53
N ALA A 72 -22.13 3.83 29.80
CA ALA A 72 -22.73 4.66 28.76
C ALA A 72 -21.75 4.91 27.60
N LYS A 73 -20.47 5.18 27.90
CA LYS A 73 -19.46 5.37 26.86
C LYS A 73 -19.17 4.07 26.09
N ARG A 74 -19.13 2.92 26.76
CA ARG A 74 -19.02 1.61 26.09
C ARG A 74 -20.12 1.44 25.03
N GLU A 75 -21.38 1.67 25.39
CA GLU A 75 -22.49 1.52 24.44
C GLU A 75 -22.33 2.44 23.21
N THR A 76 -21.86 3.67 23.39
CA THR A 76 -21.60 4.57 22.24
C THR A 76 -20.48 4.09 21.32
N LEU A 77 -19.55 3.28 21.82
CA LEU A 77 -18.39 2.81 21.05
C LEU A 77 -18.62 1.49 20.34
N ARG A 78 -19.61 0.72 20.80
CA ARG A 78 -20.02 -0.52 20.13
C ARG A 78 -20.48 -0.25 18.69
N ASP A 79 -21.10 0.91 18.46
CA ASP A 79 -21.59 1.35 17.16
C ASP A 79 -20.69 2.44 16.52
N ALA A 80 -19.40 2.50 16.90
CA ALA A 80 -18.46 3.45 16.31
C ALA A 80 -18.37 3.25 14.78
N SER A 81 -18.54 4.30 13.99
CA SER A 81 -18.59 4.19 12.52
C SER A 81 -17.21 4.18 11.85
N ASN A 82 -16.13 4.46 12.59
CA ASN A 82 -14.77 4.41 12.08
C ASN A 82 -13.74 4.29 13.21
N HIS A 83 -12.49 4.03 12.82
CA HIS A 83 -11.37 3.91 13.74
C HIS A 83 -11.04 5.18 14.52
N GLU A 84 -11.30 6.37 13.96
CA GLU A 84 -11.02 7.65 14.63
C GLU A 84 -11.92 7.85 15.85
N ILE A 85 -13.24 7.64 15.66
CA ILE A 85 -14.24 7.68 16.73
C ILE A 85 -13.92 6.62 17.78
N LEU A 86 -13.59 5.41 17.36
CA LEU A 86 -13.21 4.33 18.29
C LEU A 86 -11.96 4.69 19.10
N ASN A 87 -10.91 5.22 18.46
CA ASN A 87 -9.68 5.66 19.13
C ASN A 87 -9.94 6.77 20.17
N ALA A 88 -10.69 7.80 19.77
CA ALA A 88 -11.04 8.91 20.66
C ALA A 88 -11.83 8.41 21.86
N GLY A 89 -12.84 7.58 21.63
CA GLY A 89 -13.66 7.07 22.73
C GLY A 89 -12.95 6.07 23.64
N VAL A 90 -12.03 5.25 23.13
CA VAL A 90 -11.19 4.38 23.98
C VAL A 90 -10.30 5.20 24.91
N ASN A 91 -9.77 6.34 24.46
CA ASN A 91 -9.02 7.24 25.34
C ASN A 91 -9.90 7.80 26.46
N GLU A 92 -11.13 8.23 26.15
CA GLU A 92 -12.08 8.68 27.15
C GLU A 92 -12.48 7.57 28.14
N LEU A 93 -12.72 6.34 27.67
CA LEU A 93 -12.96 5.17 28.54
C LEU A 93 -11.80 4.94 29.50
N ASN A 94 -10.56 5.05 29.02
CA ASN A 94 -9.36 4.90 29.84
C ASN A 94 -9.26 6.01 30.91
N GLU A 95 -9.63 7.24 30.58
CA GLU A 95 -9.70 8.34 31.54
C GLU A 95 -10.77 8.11 32.61
N GLN A 96 -11.95 7.62 32.23
CA GLN A 96 -13.02 7.26 33.16
C GLN A 96 -12.60 6.12 34.09
N LEU A 97 -12.00 5.06 33.56
CA LEU A 97 -11.47 3.95 34.34
C LEU A 97 -10.39 4.43 35.32
N LYS A 98 -9.48 5.29 34.87
CA LYS A 98 -8.44 5.88 35.73
C LYS A 98 -9.06 6.69 36.86
N SER A 99 -10.05 7.53 36.57
CA SER A 99 -10.76 8.32 37.59
C SER A 99 -11.49 7.43 38.60
N PHE A 100 -12.15 6.36 38.14
CA PHE A 100 -12.78 5.35 39.00
C PHE A 100 -11.76 4.72 39.94
N ASN A 101 -10.65 4.20 39.40
CA ASN A 101 -9.63 3.53 40.20
C ASN A 101 -8.96 4.46 41.20
N GLN A 102 -8.71 5.72 40.84
CA GLN A 102 -8.14 6.72 41.76
C GLN A 102 -9.09 7.03 42.93
N LEU A 103 -10.39 7.14 42.66
CA LEU A 103 -11.38 7.36 43.71
C LEU A 103 -11.50 6.13 44.62
N ALA A 104 -11.60 4.93 44.05
CA ALA A 104 -11.68 3.69 44.81
C ALA A 104 -10.46 3.52 45.73
N ASP A 105 -9.25 3.73 45.20
CA ASP A 105 -8.01 3.66 45.98
C ASP A 105 -8.00 4.67 47.14
N SER A 106 -8.48 5.89 46.90
CA SER A 106 -8.60 6.94 47.92
C SER A 106 -9.58 6.55 49.03
N ILE A 107 -10.74 5.99 48.68
CA ILE A 107 -11.75 5.56 49.66
C ILE A 107 -11.21 4.39 50.49
N VAL A 108 -10.65 3.38 49.84
CA VAL A 108 -10.13 2.18 50.52
C VAL A 108 -8.97 2.53 51.46
N LYS A 109 -7.98 3.32 51.01
CA LYS A 109 -6.83 3.69 51.86
C LYS A 109 -7.20 4.69 52.96
N GLY A 110 -8.23 5.51 52.72
CA GLY A 110 -8.72 6.50 53.69
C GLY A 110 -9.61 5.90 54.79
N ASN A 111 -10.06 4.66 54.63
CA ASN A 111 -10.95 3.99 55.58
C ASN A 111 -10.13 3.10 56.55
N PRO A 112 -10.34 3.19 57.88
CA PRO A 112 -9.66 2.33 58.86
C PRO A 112 -9.83 0.83 58.65
N ASP A 113 -10.96 0.41 58.08
CA ASP A 113 -11.30 -0.99 57.81
C ASP A 113 -10.90 -1.40 56.36
N GLY A 114 -10.36 -0.47 55.58
CA GLY A 114 -9.91 -0.70 54.21
C GLY A 114 -8.57 -1.43 54.14
N VAL A 115 -8.58 -2.62 53.52
CA VAL A 115 -7.41 -3.49 53.35
C VAL A 115 -7.23 -3.80 51.86
N PRO A 116 -6.23 -3.19 51.18
CA PRO A 116 -6.04 -3.35 49.73
C PRO A 116 -5.91 -4.79 49.24
N ALA A 117 -5.32 -5.67 50.05
CA ALA A 117 -5.20 -7.09 49.71
C ALA A 117 -6.58 -7.78 49.67
N THR A 118 -7.47 -7.46 50.60
CA THR A 118 -8.84 -7.99 50.64
C THR A 118 -9.65 -7.48 49.45
N TRP A 119 -9.55 -6.19 49.14
CA TRP A 119 -10.17 -5.60 47.95
C TRP A 119 -9.75 -6.35 46.67
N LEU A 120 -8.45 -6.55 46.46
CA LEU A 120 -7.95 -7.27 45.29
C LEU A 120 -8.47 -8.70 45.22
N LEU A 121 -8.53 -9.40 46.36
CA LEU A 121 -9.06 -10.76 46.42
C LEU A 121 -10.55 -10.82 46.04
N GLN A 122 -11.34 -9.83 46.43
CA GLN A 122 -12.76 -9.75 46.03
C GLN A 122 -12.91 -9.50 44.53
N VAL A 123 -12.10 -8.59 43.96
CA VAL A 123 -12.09 -8.36 42.50
C VAL A 123 -11.72 -9.65 41.75
N LEU A 124 -10.68 -10.37 42.19
CA LEU A 124 -10.29 -11.64 41.59
C LEU A 124 -11.37 -12.73 41.73
N ALA A 125 -12.06 -12.78 42.87
CA ALA A 125 -13.17 -13.70 43.07
C ALA A 125 -14.34 -13.40 42.13
N ALA A 126 -14.75 -12.13 42.01
CA ALA A 126 -15.81 -11.72 41.12
C ALA A 126 -15.49 -12.00 39.64
N LEU A 127 -14.24 -11.77 39.23
CA LEU A 127 -13.77 -12.12 37.89
C LEU A 127 -13.88 -13.62 37.61
N LYS A 128 -13.55 -14.46 38.60
CA LYS A 128 -13.70 -15.91 38.50
C LYS A 128 -15.16 -16.35 38.46
N GLU A 129 -16.03 -15.73 39.25
CA GLU A 129 -17.47 -16.01 39.25
C GLU A 129 -18.14 -15.61 37.92
N ASN A 130 -17.62 -14.58 37.26
CA ASN A 130 -18.08 -14.11 35.95
C ASN A 130 -17.25 -14.65 34.77
N GLU A 131 -16.45 -15.70 34.99
CA GLU A 131 -15.57 -16.26 33.97
C GLU A 131 -16.34 -16.75 32.74
N GLY A 132 -17.52 -17.37 32.91
CA GLY A 132 -18.36 -17.86 31.82
C GLY A 132 -18.75 -16.75 30.83
N PRO A 133 -19.51 -15.72 31.25
CA PRO A 133 -19.88 -14.60 30.38
C PRO A 133 -18.69 -13.86 29.75
N ILE A 134 -17.56 -13.76 30.46
CA ILE A 134 -16.33 -13.16 29.90
C ILE A 134 -15.73 -14.05 28.81
N ASN A 135 -15.74 -15.37 29.01
CA ASN A 135 -15.23 -16.32 28.02
C ASN A 135 -16.14 -16.41 26.80
N ASP A 136 -17.46 -16.27 26.95
CA ASP A 136 -18.39 -16.20 25.82
C ASP A 136 -18.03 -15.02 24.88
N LEU A 137 -17.76 -13.83 25.44
CA LEU A 137 -17.31 -12.66 24.66
C LEU A 137 -15.93 -12.86 24.04
N LYS A 138 -15.00 -13.54 24.74
CA LYS A 138 -13.70 -13.89 24.15
C LYS A 138 -13.85 -14.82 22.96
N ASP A 139 -14.74 -15.80 23.06
CA ASP A 139 -15.00 -16.74 21.97
C ASP A 139 -15.64 -16.03 20.77
N GLU A 140 -16.56 -15.11 21.00
CA GLU A 140 -17.10 -14.23 19.96
C GLU A 140 -16.02 -13.37 19.31
N TYR A 141 -15.16 -12.71 20.10
CA TYR A 141 -14.02 -11.95 19.61
C TYR A 141 -13.11 -12.80 18.71
N TRP A 142 -12.74 -14.01 19.15
CA TRP A 142 -11.87 -14.87 18.37
C TRP A 142 -12.55 -15.37 17.10
N SER A 143 -13.86 -15.62 17.13
CA SER A 143 -14.63 -15.96 15.92
C SER A 143 -14.63 -14.82 14.91
N ILE A 144 -14.95 -13.58 15.34
CA ILE A 144 -14.95 -12.39 14.47
C ILE A 144 -13.55 -12.16 13.91
N LYS A 145 -12.52 -12.24 14.77
CA LYS A 145 -11.13 -12.08 14.35
C LYS A 145 -10.72 -13.12 13.32
N GLN A 146 -11.05 -14.39 13.53
CA GLN A 146 -10.68 -15.44 12.60
C GLN A 146 -11.29 -15.21 11.23
N THR A 147 -12.61 -14.98 11.16
CA THR A 147 -13.31 -14.68 9.90
C THR A 147 -12.68 -13.49 9.20
N ASN A 148 -12.63 -12.34 9.88
CA ASN A 148 -12.25 -11.08 9.26
C ASN A 148 -10.76 -11.05 8.87
N VAL A 149 -9.86 -11.64 9.68
CA VAL A 149 -8.43 -11.72 9.33
C VAL A 149 -8.19 -12.61 8.12
N LEU A 150 -8.89 -13.75 8.01
CA LEU A 150 -8.73 -14.65 6.87
C LEU A 150 -9.36 -14.08 5.60
N GLU A 151 -10.49 -13.38 5.69
CA GLU A 151 -11.10 -12.69 4.55
C GLU A 151 -10.19 -11.56 4.04
N ILE A 152 -9.62 -10.73 4.92
CA ILE A 152 -8.64 -9.69 4.54
C ILE A 152 -7.44 -10.35 3.83
N TYR A 153 -6.95 -11.46 4.37
CA TYR A 153 -5.83 -12.17 3.79
C TYR A 153 -6.13 -12.67 2.38
N ASP A 154 -7.32 -13.24 2.17
CA ASP A 154 -7.76 -13.75 0.87
C ASP A 154 -7.95 -12.65 -0.16
N GLU A 155 -8.50 -11.50 0.24
CA GLU A 155 -8.62 -10.31 -0.62
C GLU A 155 -7.25 -9.79 -1.06
N GLN A 156 -6.29 -9.74 -0.14
CA GLN A 156 -4.92 -9.31 -0.45
C GLN A 156 -4.21 -10.29 -1.38
N LEU A 157 -4.36 -11.59 -1.14
CA LEU A 157 -3.75 -12.63 -1.98
C LEU A 157 -4.36 -12.65 -3.39
N ALA A 158 -5.67 -12.41 -3.52
CA ALA A 158 -6.32 -12.26 -4.82
C ALA A 158 -5.75 -11.06 -5.60
N GLY A 159 -5.59 -9.90 -4.96
CA GLY A 159 -4.97 -8.73 -5.60
C GLY A 159 -3.51 -8.96 -5.99
N ILE A 160 -2.76 -9.73 -5.18
CA ILE A 160 -1.41 -10.17 -5.54
C ILE A 160 -1.42 -11.03 -6.81
N ASN A 161 -2.33 -11.98 -6.92
CA ASN A 161 -2.44 -12.84 -8.09
C ASN A 161 -2.82 -12.04 -9.35
N GLU A 162 -3.73 -11.06 -9.23
CA GLU A 162 -4.06 -10.17 -10.35
C GLU A 162 -2.84 -9.37 -10.86
N LEU A 163 -1.98 -8.90 -9.96
CA LEU A 163 -0.74 -8.24 -10.34
C LEU A 163 0.28 -9.21 -10.93
N ALA A 164 0.38 -10.43 -10.41
CA ALA A 164 1.25 -11.47 -10.95
C ALA A 164 0.84 -11.84 -12.38
N ASP A 165 -0.46 -11.99 -12.66
CA ASP A 165 -1.00 -12.24 -13.99
C ASP A 165 -0.64 -11.11 -14.97
N LEU A 166 -0.71 -9.85 -14.53
CA LEU A 166 -0.30 -8.70 -15.34
C LEU A 166 1.20 -8.74 -15.68
N ILE A 167 2.04 -9.07 -14.70
CA ILE A 167 3.48 -9.20 -14.89
C ILE A 167 3.80 -10.37 -15.83
N GLU A 168 3.15 -11.52 -15.66
CA GLU A 168 3.32 -12.68 -16.54
C GLU A 168 2.93 -12.35 -17.99
N ALA A 169 1.81 -11.65 -18.19
CA ALA A 169 1.33 -11.25 -19.51
C ALA A 169 2.32 -10.33 -20.26
N SER A 170 3.14 -9.56 -19.53
CA SER A 170 4.24 -8.76 -20.11
C SER A 170 5.46 -9.60 -20.54
N GLY A 171 5.43 -10.90 -20.29
CA GLY A 171 6.49 -11.86 -20.58
C GLY A 171 7.63 -11.86 -19.56
N TRP A 172 7.47 -11.20 -18.40
CA TRP A 172 8.47 -11.18 -17.32
C TRP A 172 8.75 -12.58 -16.75
N ASP A 173 9.95 -12.78 -16.18
CA ASP A 173 10.31 -14.05 -15.55
C ASP A 173 9.61 -14.21 -14.19
N MET A 174 8.75 -15.23 -14.10
CA MET A 174 7.87 -15.45 -12.95
C MET A 174 8.49 -16.34 -11.87
N ASP A 175 9.65 -16.98 -12.08
CA ASP A 175 10.22 -17.99 -11.17
C ASP A 175 10.31 -17.51 -9.71
N GLN A 176 10.76 -16.26 -9.49
CA GLN A 176 10.87 -15.69 -8.15
C GLN A 176 9.53 -15.18 -7.60
N ILE A 177 8.66 -14.68 -8.47
CA ILE A 177 7.34 -14.16 -8.10
C ILE A 177 6.46 -15.33 -7.64
N ASP A 178 6.34 -16.37 -8.46
CA ASP A 178 5.58 -17.58 -8.17
C ASP A 178 6.04 -18.24 -6.87
N ALA A 179 7.36 -18.34 -6.66
CA ALA A 179 7.89 -18.90 -5.42
C ALA A 179 7.45 -18.11 -4.17
N LYS A 180 7.33 -16.78 -4.27
CA LYS A 180 6.85 -15.93 -3.16
C LYS A 180 5.34 -15.98 -3.00
N VAL A 181 4.58 -16.01 -4.09
CA VAL A 181 3.13 -16.18 -4.09
C VAL A 181 2.76 -17.52 -3.45
N SER A 182 3.36 -18.63 -3.89
CA SER A 182 3.17 -19.94 -3.26
C SER A 182 3.55 -19.93 -1.78
N LYS A 183 4.59 -19.18 -1.40
CA LYS A 183 4.95 -19.07 0.03
C LYS A 183 3.89 -18.34 0.84
N LEU A 184 3.26 -17.32 0.28
CA LEU A 184 2.12 -16.66 0.90
C LEU A 184 0.97 -17.66 1.03
N GLU A 185 0.59 -18.35 -0.04
CA GLU A 185 -0.47 -19.39 0.00
C GLU A 185 -0.26 -20.41 1.13
N GLU A 186 0.98 -20.89 1.32
CA GLU A 186 1.33 -21.78 2.45
C GLU A 186 1.12 -21.13 3.82
N LEU A 187 1.48 -19.85 3.98
CA LEU A 187 1.34 -19.12 5.25
C LEU A 187 -0.11 -18.89 5.66
N LYS A 188 -1.09 -19.06 4.76
CA LYS A 188 -2.52 -19.08 5.11
C LYS A 188 -2.82 -20.17 6.14
N THR A 189 -2.27 -21.37 5.96
CA THR A 189 -2.45 -22.48 6.91
C THR A 189 -1.85 -22.15 8.27
N ASP A 190 -0.62 -21.62 8.31
CA ASP A 190 0.02 -21.16 9.54
C ASP A 190 -0.83 -20.09 10.26
N LEU A 191 -1.46 -19.18 9.50
CA LEU A 191 -2.31 -18.13 10.04
C LEU A 191 -3.61 -18.68 10.62
N THR A 192 -4.25 -19.62 9.93
CA THR A 192 -5.43 -20.34 10.45
C THR A 192 -5.11 -21.06 11.76
N ASP A 193 -4.02 -21.83 11.80
CA ASP A 193 -3.60 -22.55 13.02
C ASP A 193 -3.31 -21.60 14.19
N ALA A 194 -2.67 -20.46 13.90
CA ALA A 194 -2.39 -19.43 14.89
C ALA A 194 -3.67 -18.77 15.43
N LEU A 195 -4.67 -18.52 14.58
CA LEU A 195 -5.98 -17.99 14.99
C LEU A 195 -6.75 -19.00 15.84
N ASP A 196 -6.75 -20.29 15.46
CA ASP A 196 -7.39 -21.38 16.20
C ASP A 196 -6.77 -21.58 17.59
N SER A 197 -5.48 -21.26 17.76
CA SER A 197 -4.79 -21.30 19.05
C SER A 197 -5.34 -20.30 20.08
N LYS A 198 -6.02 -19.24 19.61
CA LYS A 198 -6.47 -18.10 20.43
C LYS A 198 -5.34 -17.43 21.23
N VAL A 199 -4.13 -17.43 20.69
CA VAL A 199 -2.95 -16.78 21.28
C VAL A 199 -2.44 -15.65 20.38
N GLU A 200 -2.60 -14.41 20.85
CA GLU A 200 -2.22 -13.19 20.10
C GLU A 200 -0.78 -13.22 19.59
N LEU A 201 0.16 -13.67 20.42
CA LEU A 201 1.57 -13.70 20.08
C LEU A 201 1.86 -14.65 18.90
N GLN A 202 1.09 -15.74 18.77
CA GLN A 202 1.24 -16.68 17.65
C GLN A 202 0.72 -16.06 16.36
N VAL A 203 -0.44 -15.39 16.42
CA VAL A 203 -1.02 -14.66 15.26
C VAL A 203 -0.03 -13.60 14.76
N VAL A 204 0.50 -12.77 15.67
CA VAL A 204 1.48 -11.72 15.32
C VAL A 204 2.75 -12.33 14.72
N ALA A 205 3.24 -13.45 15.25
CA ALA A 205 4.45 -14.09 14.72
C ALA A 205 4.26 -14.55 13.26
N VAL A 206 3.08 -15.07 12.89
CA VAL A 206 2.78 -15.44 11.51
C VAL A 206 2.58 -14.21 10.63
N GLN A 207 1.87 -13.19 11.10
CA GLN A 207 1.69 -11.93 10.37
C GLN A 207 3.02 -11.25 10.02
N VAL A 208 4.03 -11.33 10.91
CA VAL A 208 5.38 -10.84 10.61
C VAL A 208 6.04 -11.62 9.48
N LYS A 209 5.86 -12.95 9.40
CA LYS A 209 6.37 -13.76 8.28
C LYS A 209 5.68 -13.41 6.96
N ILE A 210 4.36 -13.23 7.01
CA ILE A 210 3.55 -12.80 5.86
C ILE A 210 4.08 -11.46 5.34
N LEU A 211 4.24 -10.47 6.22
CA LEU A 211 4.76 -9.15 5.86
C LEU A 211 6.17 -9.23 5.25
N GLY A 212 7.06 -10.06 5.82
CA GLY A 212 8.39 -10.27 5.27
C GLY A 212 8.34 -10.85 3.86
N THR A 213 7.50 -11.87 3.64
CA THR A 213 7.33 -12.52 2.33
C THR A 213 6.71 -11.57 1.31
N ALA A 214 5.68 -10.81 1.69
CA ALA A 214 5.06 -9.80 0.83
C ALA A 214 6.05 -8.68 0.46
N THR A 215 6.91 -8.27 1.39
CA THR A 215 7.97 -7.28 1.10
C THR A 215 8.98 -7.83 0.09
N GLU A 216 9.38 -9.09 0.23
CA GLU A 216 10.26 -9.75 -0.73
C GLU A 216 9.59 -9.89 -2.11
N LEU A 217 8.29 -10.21 -2.14
CA LEU A 217 7.49 -10.27 -3.37
C LEU A 217 7.49 -8.92 -4.10
N VAL A 218 7.25 -7.82 -3.38
CA VAL A 218 7.30 -6.47 -3.98
C VAL A 218 8.66 -6.19 -4.59
N ASN A 219 9.76 -6.55 -3.91
CA ASN A 219 11.10 -6.30 -4.42
C ASN A 219 11.40 -7.07 -5.72
N VAL A 220 10.88 -8.30 -5.86
CA VAL A 220 11.09 -9.11 -7.08
C VAL A 220 10.08 -8.80 -8.18
N GLY A 221 8.87 -8.35 -7.82
CA GLY A 221 7.78 -8.06 -8.76
C GLY A 221 7.76 -6.62 -9.28
N ALA A 222 8.27 -5.64 -8.51
CA ALA A 222 8.22 -4.24 -8.90
C ALA A 222 8.85 -3.95 -10.27
N PRO A 223 10.04 -4.48 -10.63
CA PRO A 223 10.61 -4.29 -11.96
C PRO A 223 9.69 -4.84 -13.08
N GLY A 224 9.09 -6.02 -12.85
CA GLY A 224 8.14 -6.60 -13.80
C GLY A 224 6.86 -5.80 -13.94
N LEU A 225 6.37 -5.19 -12.87
CA LEU A 225 5.20 -4.33 -12.91
C LEU A 225 5.46 -3.02 -13.68
N VAL A 226 6.62 -2.40 -13.42
CA VAL A 226 7.07 -1.22 -14.17
C VAL A 226 7.17 -1.57 -15.66
N TRP A 227 7.80 -2.71 -15.98
CA TRP A 227 7.88 -3.20 -17.35
C TRP A 227 6.49 -3.40 -17.99
N ALA A 228 5.56 -4.05 -17.29
CA ALA A 228 4.22 -4.32 -17.80
C ALA A 228 3.44 -3.06 -18.21
N TYR A 229 3.67 -1.93 -17.53
CA TYR A 229 3.07 -0.64 -17.89
C TYR A 229 3.84 0.12 -18.96
N SER A 230 5.16 -0.09 -19.08
CA SER A 230 6.03 0.67 -19.99
C SER A 230 6.27 0.01 -21.35
N ALA A 231 6.11 -1.31 -21.46
CA ALA A 231 6.53 -2.08 -22.65
C ALA A 231 5.88 -1.57 -23.95
N ASP A 232 4.58 -1.29 -23.93
CA ASP A 232 3.86 -0.84 -25.13
C ASP A 232 4.34 0.54 -25.60
N ILE A 233 4.65 1.45 -24.67
CA ILE A 233 5.17 2.79 -24.97
C ILE A 233 6.57 2.68 -25.60
N ILE A 234 7.46 1.90 -24.98
CA ILE A 234 8.83 1.71 -25.49
C ILE A 234 8.78 1.07 -26.88
N GLN A 235 7.97 0.02 -27.07
CA GLN A 235 7.82 -0.64 -28.36
C GLN A 235 7.25 0.27 -29.43
N PHE A 236 6.29 1.14 -29.09
CA PHE A 236 5.78 2.17 -29.97
C PHE A 236 6.90 3.09 -30.45
N TRP A 237 7.75 3.58 -29.53
CA TRP A 237 8.83 4.49 -29.87
C TRP A 237 9.95 3.86 -30.68
N ILE A 238 10.27 2.59 -30.48
CA ILE A 238 11.16 1.82 -31.38
C ILE A 238 10.63 1.88 -32.82
N ASN A 239 9.33 1.62 -33.01
CA ASN A 239 8.71 1.64 -34.34
C ASN A 239 8.70 3.04 -34.98
N VAL A 240 8.42 4.08 -34.18
CA VAL A 240 8.42 5.47 -34.65
C VAL A 240 9.83 5.92 -35.04
N ALA A 241 10.83 5.66 -34.19
CA ALA A 241 12.22 6.01 -34.43
C ALA A 241 12.76 5.30 -35.67
N THR A 242 12.49 3.99 -35.82
CA THR A 242 12.85 3.21 -37.01
C THR A 242 12.31 3.86 -38.29
N ALA A 243 11.01 4.17 -38.33
CA ALA A 243 10.39 4.76 -39.50
C ALA A 243 10.91 6.18 -39.81
N ALA A 244 11.17 6.98 -38.77
CA ALA A 244 11.71 8.33 -38.91
C ALA A 244 13.14 8.29 -39.48
N LEU A 245 14.00 7.42 -38.95
CA LEU A 245 15.39 7.28 -39.39
C LEU A 245 15.50 6.75 -40.82
N ASP A 246 14.62 5.83 -41.22
CA ASP A 246 14.48 5.38 -42.61
C ASP A 246 14.08 6.52 -43.57
N SER A 247 13.20 7.41 -43.12
CA SER A 247 12.78 8.57 -43.90
C SER A 247 13.90 9.61 -44.02
N ILE A 248 14.64 9.82 -42.93
CA ILE A 248 15.79 10.74 -42.89
C ILE A 248 16.91 10.25 -43.81
N ASP A 249 17.28 8.97 -43.80
CA ASP A 249 18.32 8.43 -44.70
C ASP A 249 17.99 8.66 -46.19
N LYS A 250 16.72 8.49 -46.56
CA LYS A 250 16.23 8.80 -47.91
C LYS A 250 16.41 10.28 -48.24
N ILE A 251 16.08 11.19 -47.31
CA ILE A 251 16.28 12.63 -47.50
C ILE A 251 17.76 12.97 -47.63
N ILE A 252 18.62 12.43 -46.77
CA ILE A 252 20.07 12.62 -46.83
C ILE A 252 20.58 12.21 -48.22
N THR A 253 20.20 11.02 -48.69
CA THR A 253 20.60 10.51 -50.01
C THR A 253 20.12 11.40 -51.15
N GLU A 254 18.89 11.90 -51.09
CA GLU A 254 18.34 12.82 -52.09
C GLU A 254 19.02 14.21 -52.09
N LEU A 255 19.38 14.73 -50.91
CA LEU A 255 20.12 15.99 -50.77
C LEU A 255 21.56 15.85 -51.28
N ASP A 256 22.21 14.71 -51.03
CA ASP A 256 23.53 14.38 -51.58
C ASP A 256 23.50 14.32 -53.11
N ASN A 257 22.47 13.70 -53.68
CA ASN A 257 22.29 13.65 -55.13
C ASN A 257 22.08 15.04 -55.76
N GLN A 258 21.63 16.03 -54.98
CA GLN A 258 21.54 17.44 -55.37
C GLN A 258 22.85 18.22 -55.12
N GLY A 259 23.89 17.57 -54.59
CA GLY A 259 25.19 18.19 -54.32
C GLY A 259 25.21 19.08 -53.08
N LEU A 260 24.27 18.90 -52.15
CA LEU A 260 24.23 19.65 -50.89
C LEU A 260 25.15 19.00 -49.83
N PRO A 261 25.70 19.79 -48.90
CA PRO A 261 26.52 19.24 -47.83
C PRO A 261 25.62 18.55 -46.79
N THR A 262 25.65 17.22 -46.72
CA THR A 262 24.86 16.43 -45.77
C THR A 262 25.68 15.79 -44.65
N GLY A 263 26.96 16.18 -44.52
CA GLY A 263 27.89 15.57 -43.55
C GLY A 263 27.35 15.58 -42.12
N ASP A 264 26.84 16.74 -41.67
CA ASP A 264 26.28 16.91 -40.33
C ASP A 264 24.99 16.06 -40.16
N LEU A 265 24.10 16.00 -41.16
CA LEU A 265 22.94 15.12 -41.14
C LEU A 265 23.31 13.63 -41.05
N ARG A 266 24.38 13.21 -41.74
CA ARG A 266 24.88 11.82 -41.69
C ARG A 266 25.47 11.48 -40.33
N GLU A 267 26.14 12.44 -39.69
CA GLU A 267 26.66 12.27 -38.33
C GLU A 267 25.52 12.10 -37.33
N ILE A 268 24.52 12.99 -37.34
CA ILE A 268 23.32 12.90 -36.49
C ILE A 268 22.59 11.56 -36.75
N HIS A 269 22.42 11.17 -38.02
CA HIS A 269 21.78 9.90 -38.38
C HIS A 269 22.52 8.66 -37.89
N THR A 270 23.85 8.69 -37.92
CA THR A 270 24.65 7.59 -37.36
C THR A 270 24.51 7.53 -35.84
N GLY A 271 24.50 8.67 -35.15
CA GLY A 271 24.27 8.75 -33.71
C GLY A 271 22.90 8.21 -33.32
N ALA A 272 21.85 8.68 -34.00
CA ALA A 272 20.48 8.26 -33.74
C ALA A 272 20.20 6.79 -34.04
N LEU A 273 20.91 6.18 -35.01
CA LEU A 273 20.87 4.73 -35.19
C LEU A 273 21.46 3.99 -33.99
N GLY A 274 22.52 4.53 -33.37
CA GLY A 274 23.09 3.99 -32.14
C GLY A 274 22.11 4.08 -30.96
N HIS A 275 21.46 5.23 -30.77
CA HIS A 275 20.46 5.37 -29.70
C HIS A 275 19.20 4.51 -29.92
N LEU A 276 18.82 4.25 -31.19
CA LEU A 276 17.79 3.26 -31.50
C LEU A 276 18.23 1.84 -31.13
N GLU A 277 19.47 1.46 -31.43
CA GLU A 277 20.04 0.17 -31.01
C GLU A 277 20.05 0.06 -29.47
N ASP A 278 20.47 1.10 -28.76
CA ASP A 278 20.42 1.15 -27.29
C ASP A 278 18.99 1.01 -26.74
N LEU A 279 18.00 1.59 -27.43
CA LEU A 279 16.58 1.46 -27.06
C LEU A 279 16.04 0.05 -27.31
N GLU A 280 16.41 -0.58 -28.43
CA GLU A 280 16.07 -1.97 -28.75
C GLU A 280 16.70 -2.95 -27.74
N ASP A 281 17.98 -2.74 -27.41
CA ASP A 281 18.68 -3.52 -26.39
C ASP A 281 18.03 -3.34 -25.00
N ALA A 282 17.69 -2.11 -24.62
CA ALA A 282 16.98 -1.84 -23.37
C ALA A 282 15.60 -2.51 -23.31
N TYR A 283 14.90 -2.58 -24.44
CA TYR A 283 13.62 -3.29 -24.55
C TYR A 283 13.80 -4.80 -24.36
N ASP A 284 14.79 -5.41 -25.03
CA ASP A 284 15.09 -6.83 -24.91
C ASP A 284 15.57 -7.22 -23.51
N GLU A 285 16.33 -6.33 -22.85
CA GLU A 285 16.77 -6.48 -21.46
C GLU A 285 15.67 -6.17 -20.43
N LYS A 286 14.53 -5.60 -20.87
CA LYS A 286 13.43 -5.11 -20.02
C LYS A 286 13.85 -4.06 -19.00
N ASP A 287 14.78 -3.20 -19.40
CA ASP A 287 15.34 -2.14 -18.57
C ASP A 287 14.70 -0.79 -18.92
N VAL A 288 13.64 -0.44 -18.19
CA VAL A 288 12.89 0.81 -18.41
C VAL A 288 13.76 2.05 -18.19
N LEU A 289 14.76 1.99 -17.29
CA LEU A 289 15.64 3.15 -17.05
C LEU A 289 16.55 3.39 -18.26
N LYS A 290 17.16 2.33 -18.80
CA LYS A 290 17.96 2.47 -20.03
C LYS A 290 17.09 2.88 -21.23
N ALA A 291 15.88 2.35 -21.34
CA ALA A 291 14.97 2.75 -22.40
C ALA A 291 14.61 4.24 -22.30
N GLN A 292 14.40 4.75 -21.08
CA GLN A 292 14.21 6.18 -20.87
C GLN A 292 15.42 7.00 -21.31
N GLU A 293 16.64 6.60 -20.90
CA GLU A 293 17.89 7.27 -21.30
C GLU A 293 18.02 7.34 -22.83
N ALA A 294 17.85 6.20 -23.52
CA ALA A 294 17.91 6.14 -24.98
C ALA A 294 16.82 6.98 -25.67
N LEU A 295 15.62 7.06 -25.08
CA LEU A 295 14.56 7.96 -25.57
C LEU A 295 14.91 9.45 -25.38
N GLU A 296 15.63 9.83 -24.31
CA GLU A 296 16.10 11.22 -24.16
C GLU A 296 17.12 11.59 -25.23
N ASP A 297 18.01 10.66 -25.56
CA ASP A 297 19.01 10.88 -26.60
C ASP A 297 18.36 10.96 -27.99
N LEU A 298 17.38 10.10 -28.30
CA LEU A 298 16.58 10.19 -29.54
C LEU A 298 15.78 11.49 -29.65
N GLU A 299 15.26 12.01 -28.53
CA GLU A 299 14.58 13.31 -28.48
C GLU A 299 15.54 14.42 -28.94
N GLN A 300 16.77 14.39 -28.45
CA GLN A 300 17.80 15.37 -28.81
C GLN A 300 18.22 15.23 -30.28
N ASP A 301 18.32 14.01 -30.81
CA ASP A 301 18.62 13.80 -32.24
C ASP A 301 17.54 14.41 -33.15
N TRP A 302 16.26 14.29 -32.80
CA TRP A 302 15.18 14.92 -33.58
C TRP A 302 15.28 16.44 -33.58
N ILE A 303 15.67 17.05 -32.44
CA ILE A 303 15.93 18.49 -32.36
C ILE A 303 17.05 18.87 -33.34
N ASP A 304 18.14 18.11 -33.34
CA ASP A 304 19.31 18.40 -34.17
C ASP A 304 19.01 18.20 -35.66
N PHE A 305 18.26 17.15 -36.03
CA PHE A 305 17.76 16.97 -37.39
C PHE A 305 16.89 18.14 -37.86
N VAL A 306 15.96 18.60 -37.02
CA VAL A 306 15.09 19.73 -37.36
C VAL A 306 15.91 20.99 -37.60
N GLN A 307 16.93 21.25 -36.77
CA GLN A 307 17.81 22.40 -36.94
C GLN A 307 18.57 22.33 -38.27
N GLU A 308 19.17 21.18 -38.57
CA GLU A 308 19.99 21.04 -39.77
C GLU A 308 19.15 21.00 -41.06
N LEU A 309 18.01 20.33 -41.06
CA LEU A 309 17.09 20.35 -42.21
C LEU A 309 16.57 21.77 -42.48
N ASN A 310 16.29 22.58 -41.45
CA ASN A 310 15.94 23.99 -41.62
C ASN A 310 17.10 24.82 -42.23
N SER A 311 18.35 24.47 -41.92
CA SER A 311 19.56 25.09 -42.48
C SER A 311 19.71 24.82 -43.99
N LEU A 312 19.31 23.62 -44.43
CA LEU A 312 19.38 23.16 -45.83
C LEU A 312 18.15 23.55 -46.66
N LYS A 313 16.97 23.68 -46.04
CA LYS A 313 15.72 24.06 -46.70
C LYS A 313 15.81 25.25 -47.68
N PRO A 314 16.44 26.40 -47.37
CA PRO A 314 16.51 27.51 -48.33
C PRO A 314 17.42 27.25 -49.55
N LYS A 315 18.18 26.13 -49.57
CA LYS A 315 19.16 25.79 -50.62
C LYS A 315 18.60 24.86 -51.70
N VAL A 316 17.39 24.32 -51.50
CA VAL A 316 16.69 23.43 -52.45
C VAL A 316 15.56 24.16 -53.19
N ASP A 317 15.03 23.54 -54.26
CA ASP A 317 13.89 24.07 -54.99
C ASP A 317 12.58 24.07 -54.17
N ALA A 318 11.60 24.86 -54.61
CA ALA A 318 10.35 25.04 -53.88
C ALA A 318 9.52 23.75 -53.70
N ALA A 319 9.63 22.78 -54.61
CA ALA A 319 8.93 21.50 -54.48
C ALA A 319 9.58 20.64 -53.39
N TYR A 320 10.91 20.62 -53.34
CA TYR A 320 11.66 19.91 -52.32
C TYR A 320 11.57 20.59 -50.94
N GLN A 321 11.46 21.93 -50.89
CA GLN A 321 11.19 22.66 -49.64
C GLN A 321 9.91 22.19 -48.95
N GLN A 322 8.85 21.88 -49.70
CA GLN A 322 7.61 21.35 -49.13
C GLN A 322 7.80 19.94 -48.55
N LYS A 323 8.64 19.11 -49.20
CA LYS A 323 8.99 17.77 -48.69
C LYS A 323 9.80 17.86 -47.39
N LEU A 324 10.80 18.74 -47.35
CA LEU A 324 11.58 18.99 -46.13
C LEU A 324 10.69 19.52 -45.00
N GLU A 325 9.77 20.43 -45.30
CA GLU A 325 8.84 20.95 -44.30
C GLU A 325 7.96 19.84 -43.70
N SER A 326 7.42 18.95 -44.54
CA SER A 326 6.62 17.83 -44.06
C SER A 326 7.37 16.93 -43.08
N VAL A 327 8.66 16.68 -43.33
CA VAL A 327 9.48 15.85 -42.43
C VAL A 327 9.86 16.61 -41.17
N ILE A 328 10.20 17.90 -41.28
CA ILE A 328 10.46 18.75 -40.12
C ILE A 328 9.23 18.78 -39.19
N THR A 329 8.03 18.96 -39.73
CA THR A 329 6.79 18.94 -38.95
C THR A 329 6.58 17.58 -38.28
N ALA A 330 6.76 16.48 -38.99
CA ALA A 330 6.62 15.14 -38.41
C ALA A 330 7.61 14.89 -37.26
N LEU A 331 8.88 15.31 -37.41
CA LEU A 331 9.87 15.20 -36.34
C LEU A 331 9.52 16.05 -35.12
N GLN A 332 9.00 17.25 -35.32
CA GLN A 332 8.53 18.11 -34.23
C GLN A 332 7.30 17.54 -33.51
N GLU A 333 6.38 16.93 -34.23
CA GLU A 333 5.22 16.22 -33.66
C GLU A 333 5.67 15.00 -32.85
N ASN A 334 6.59 14.19 -33.39
CA ASN A 334 7.19 13.06 -32.67
C ASN A 334 7.89 13.53 -31.39
N GLN A 335 8.69 14.59 -31.45
CA GLN A 335 9.33 15.17 -30.28
C GLN A 335 8.32 15.58 -29.21
N GLN A 336 7.25 16.29 -29.58
CA GLN A 336 6.23 16.71 -28.63
C GLN A 336 5.49 15.55 -27.99
N GLN A 337 5.18 14.51 -28.77
CA GLN A 337 4.53 13.31 -28.24
C GLN A 337 5.47 12.54 -27.32
N LEU A 338 6.75 12.40 -27.67
CA LEU A 338 7.72 11.70 -26.84
C LEU A 338 7.90 12.37 -25.47
N VAL A 339 7.93 13.71 -25.42
CA VAL A 339 7.99 14.44 -24.16
C VAL A 339 6.78 14.14 -23.27
N GLN A 340 5.59 13.96 -23.85
CA GLN A 340 4.38 13.58 -23.11
C GLN A 340 4.49 12.14 -22.59
N ASP A 341 4.82 11.19 -23.47
CA ASP A 341 4.87 9.77 -23.15
C ASP A 341 6.01 9.44 -22.17
N LYS A 342 7.14 10.15 -22.23
CA LYS A 342 8.22 10.05 -21.22
C LYS A 342 7.74 10.43 -19.83
N GLY A 343 6.79 11.36 -19.72
CA GLY A 343 6.14 11.71 -18.45
C GLY A 343 5.29 10.57 -17.88
N GLU A 344 4.86 9.61 -18.71
CA GLU A 344 4.13 8.42 -18.28
C GLU A 344 5.06 7.26 -17.88
N LEU A 345 6.34 7.34 -18.24
CA LEU A 345 7.37 6.37 -17.84
C LEU A 345 8.03 6.73 -16.48
N GLN A 346 7.91 7.97 -16.01
CA GLN A 346 8.45 8.48 -14.73
C GLN A 346 7.48 8.29 -13.57
#